data_AF-A0A932BZJ6-F1
#
_entry.id   AF-A0A932BZJ6-F1
#
_cell.length_a   1.000
_cell.length_b   1.000
_cell.length_c   1.000
_cell.angle_alpha   90.00
_cell.angle_beta   90.00
_cell.angle_gamma   90.00
#
_symmetry.space_group_name_H-M   'P 1'
#
loop_
_entity.id
_entity.type
_entity.pdbx_description
1 polymer ?
#
loop_
_entity_poly.entity_id
_entity_poly.type
_entity_poly.pdbx_seq_one_letter_code
_entity_poly.pdbx_strand_id
1 'polypeptide(L)'
;MTSIAVTEAWAEAPMRAFVDDARVQLAVLLHTSGQVLAQHGFGKRMDVMSACALAAAIHASASELGRMLDGKPFSGLHYAGRRKQIFLGVAETRRGPFLLLTVFDENASLGLVQLYFGEFRARLSTAAPEPAKDTTPLNEHFEGELNRNLSALFGRS
;
A
#
# COMPACT_ATOMS: atom_id res chain seq x y z
N MET A 1 -20.81 1.53 8.79
CA MET A 1 -19.75 2.48 9.20
C MET A 1 -18.44 1.99 8.59
N THR A 2 -18.05 2.56 7.45
CA THR A 2 -16.77 2.26 6.77
C THR A 2 -15.69 3.02 7.52
N SER A 3 -14.74 2.31 8.14
CA SER A 3 -13.62 2.95 8.84
C SER A 3 -12.57 3.35 7.82
N ILE A 4 -12.49 4.65 7.52
CA ILE A 4 -11.48 5.23 6.65
C ILE A 4 -10.34 5.71 7.54
N ALA A 5 -9.17 5.10 7.42
CA ALA A 5 -7.91 5.62 7.95
C ALA A 5 -7.02 5.95 6.75
N VAL A 6 -7.05 7.20 6.32
CA VAL A 6 -6.26 7.69 5.18
C VAL A 6 -5.23 8.65 5.73
N THR A 7 -3.96 8.28 5.61
CA THR A 7 -2.83 9.15 5.92
C THR A 7 -2.55 10.09 4.74
N GLU A 8 -2.84 9.63 3.52
CA GLU A 8 -2.50 10.30 2.26
C GLU A 8 -3.77 10.60 1.44
N ALA A 9 -4.27 11.84 1.49
CA ALA A 9 -5.57 12.23 0.93
C ALA A 9 -5.73 11.94 -0.58
N TRP A 10 -4.64 12.00 -1.36
CA TRP A 10 -4.66 11.72 -2.80
C TRP A 10 -4.99 10.27 -3.14
N ALA A 11 -4.79 9.32 -2.21
CA ALA A 11 -5.10 7.92 -2.41
C ALA A 11 -6.59 7.60 -2.16
N GLU A 12 -7.34 8.49 -1.51
CA GLU A 12 -8.70 8.20 -1.03
C GLU A 12 -9.67 7.88 -2.17
N ALA A 13 -9.75 8.73 -3.19
CA ALA A 13 -10.69 8.55 -4.29
C ALA A 13 -10.40 7.29 -5.13
N PRO A 14 -9.14 7.01 -5.55
CA PRO A 14 -8.80 5.73 -6.19
C PRO A 14 -9.17 4.51 -5.35
N MET A 15 -8.88 4.55 -4.04
CA MET A 15 -9.15 3.46 -3.11
C MET A 15 -10.65 3.18 -2.95
N ARG A 16 -11.45 4.22 -2.75
CA ARG A 16 -12.91 4.12 -2.63
C ARG A 16 -13.51 3.49 -3.87
N ALA A 17 -13.15 4.03 -5.03
CA ALA A 17 -13.66 3.54 -6.29
C ALA A 17 -13.25 2.09 -6.57
N PHE A 18 -12.00 1.69 -6.25
CA PHE A 18 -11.60 0.29 -6.33
C PHE A 18 -12.44 -0.62 -5.42
N VAL A 19 -12.69 -0.23 -4.17
CA VAL A 19 -13.47 -1.05 -3.24
C VAL A 19 -14.90 -1.24 -3.74
N ASP A 20 -15.53 -0.17 -4.19
CA ASP A 20 -16.92 -0.18 -4.66
C ASP A 20 -17.06 -0.95 -5.98
N ASP A 21 -16.23 -0.62 -6.97
CA ASP A 21 -16.23 -1.23 -8.31
C ASP A 21 -15.88 -2.72 -8.22
N ALA A 22 -14.84 -3.05 -7.44
CA ALA A 22 -14.36 -4.42 -7.29
C ALA A 22 -15.17 -5.27 -6.31
N ARG A 23 -16.12 -4.67 -5.58
CA ARG A 23 -16.92 -5.30 -4.51
C ARG A 23 -16.08 -6.03 -3.46
N VAL A 24 -14.89 -5.50 -3.18
CA VAL A 24 -13.98 -6.10 -2.19
C VAL A 24 -14.36 -5.64 -0.79
N GLN A 25 -13.91 -6.37 0.23
CA GLN A 25 -14.28 -6.06 1.61
C GLN A 25 -13.32 -5.07 2.25
N LEU A 26 -12.06 -5.16 1.90
CA LEU A 26 -11.00 -4.33 2.42
C LEU A 26 -9.93 -4.17 1.35
N ALA A 27 -9.44 -2.95 1.20
CA ALA A 27 -8.21 -2.66 0.49
C ALA A 27 -7.31 -1.77 1.36
N VAL A 28 -6.03 -2.09 1.41
CA VAL A 28 -5.01 -1.33 2.13
C VAL A 28 -3.88 -1.02 1.17
N LEU A 29 -3.60 0.27 0.99
CA LEU A 29 -2.46 0.76 0.23
C LEU A 29 -1.29 0.96 1.20
N LEU A 30 -0.16 0.36 0.88
CA LEU A 30 1.04 0.39 1.71
C LEU A 30 2.29 0.58 0.86
N HIS A 31 3.32 1.16 1.45
CA HIS A 31 4.66 1.15 0.89
C HIS A 31 5.22 -0.28 0.90
N THR A 32 6.17 -0.59 0.02
CA THR A 32 6.84 -1.91 -0.02
C THR A 32 7.60 -2.26 1.26
N SER A 33 7.82 -1.29 2.15
CA SER A 33 8.37 -1.48 3.50
C SER A 33 7.34 -1.93 4.54
N GLY A 34 6.04 -1.94 4.22
CA GLY A 34 4.97 -2.31 5.15
C GLY A 34 4.23 -1.13 5.79
N GLN A 35 4.66 0.11 5.54
CA GLN A 35 3.99 1.30 6.07
C GLN A 35 2.65 1.55 5.37
N VAL A 36 1.58 1.75 6.13
CA VAL A 36 0.23 2.02 5.60
C VAL A 36 0.10 3.48 5.15
N LEU A 37 -0.43 3.67 3.94
CA LEU A 37 -0.78 4.98 3.38
C LEU A 37 -2.28 5.26 3.48
N ALA A 38 -3.09 4.25 3.16
CA ALA A 38 -4.54 4.40 3.11
C ALA A 38 -5.23 3.06 3.30
N GLN A 39 -6.42 3.11 3.90
CA GLN A 39 -7.31 1.96 4.05
C GLN A 39 -8.72 2.36 3.61
N HIS A 40 -9.37 1.46 2.88
CA HIS A 40 -10.79 1.57 2.56
C HIS A 40 -11.50 0.22 2.71
N GLY A 41 -12.75 0.24 3.18
CA GLY A 41 -13.52 -0.96 3.51
C GLY A 41 -13.41 -1.36 4.99
N PHE A 42 -13.80 -2.59 5.30
CA PHE A 42 -13.92 -3.08 6.68
C PHE A 42 -13.52 -4.54 6.83
N GLY A 43 -12.31 -4.77 7.34
CA GLY A 43 -11.82 -6.09 7.75
C GLY A 43 -12.18 -6.37 9.22
N LYS A 44 -13.43 -6.77 9.49
CA LYS A 44 -13.84 -7.15 10.85
C LYS A 44 -12.88 -8.23 11.38
N ARG A 45 -12.11 -7.93 12.44
CA ARG A 45 -11.14 -8.81 13.15
C ARG A 45 -9.71 -8.95 12.57
N MET A 46 -9.34 -8.20 11.54
CA MET A 46 -7.95 -8.24 11.06
C MET A 46 -7.11 -7.16 11.74
N ASP A 47 -5.96 -7.53 12.31
CA ASP A 47 -4.91 -6.57 12.64
C ASP A 47 -4.25 -6.12 11.34
N VAL A 48 -4.60 -4.90 10.91
CA VAL A 48 -4.16 -4.31 9.65
C VAL A 48 -2.65 -4.10 9.65
N MET A 49 -2.04 -3.74 10.79
CA MET A 49 -0.60 -3.49 10.85
C MET A 49 0.18 -4.77 10.66
N SER A 50 -0.20 -5.83 11.38
CA SER A 50 0.39 -7.17 11.19
C SER A 50 0.18 -7.68 9.76
N ALA A 51 -1.01 -7.50 9.18
CA ALA A 51 -1.29 -7.89 7.81
C ALA A 51 -0.41 -7.15 6.78
N CYS A 52 -0.14 -5.86 7.00
CA CYS A 52 0.72 -5.05 6.13
C CYS A 52 2.19 -5.47 6.20
N ALA A 53 2.70 -5.73 7.41
CA ALA A 53 4.06 -6.25 7.59
C ALA A 53 4.26 -7.59 6.88
N LEU A 54 3.30 -8.50 7.02
CA LEU A 54 3.31 -9.80 6.33
C LEU A 54 3.19 -9.64 4.80
N ALA A 55 2.31 -8.76 4.32
CA ALA A 55 2.15 -8.51 2.89
C ALA A 55 3.43 -7.95 2.26
N ALA A 56 4.12 -7.03 2.94
CA ALA A 56 5.41 -6.51 2.50
C ALA A 56 6.49 -7.59 2.45
N ALA A 57 6.59 -8.45 3.47
CA ALA A 57 7.52 -9.57 3.49
C ALA A 57 7.23 -10.58 2.35
N ILE A 58 5.96 -10.95 2.14
CA ILE A 58 5.54 -11.81 1.04
C ILE A 58 5.93 -11.19 -0.30
N HIS A 59 5.65 -9.90 -0.50
CA HIS A 59 6.00 -9.20 -1.73
C HIS A 59 7.51 -9.20 -1.98
N ALA A 60 8.33 -8.92 -0.97
CA ALA A 60 9.79 -8.93 -1.09
C ALA A 60 10.31 -10.32 -1.50
N SER A 61 9.87 -11.38 -0.82
CA SER A 61 10.28 -12.75 -1.14
C SER A 61 9.81 -13.20 -2.52
N ALA A 62 8.54 -12.94 -2.85
CA ALA A 62 7.96 -13.34 -4.13
C ALA A 62 8.53 -12.55 -5.31
N SER A 63 8.92 -11.30 -5.10
CA SER A 63 9.61 -10.51 -6.14
C SER A 63 10.94 -11.14 -6.52
N GLU A 64 11.67 -11.67 -5.54
CA GLU A 64 12.93 -12.36 -5.81
C GLU A 64 12.71 -13.70 -6.52
N LEU A 65 11.70 -14.47 -6.10
CA LEU A 65 11.31 -15.69 -6.82
C LEU A 65 10.94 -15.39 -8.28
N GLY A 66 10.18 -14.33 -8.53
CA GLY A 66 9.85 -13.89 -9.89
C GLY A 66 11.09 -13.56 -10.70
N ARG A 67 12.07 -12.84 -10.12
CA ARG A 67 13.34 -12.56 -10.80
C ARG A 67 14.10 -13.82 -11.17
N MET A 68 14.14 -14.81 -10.27
CA MET A 68 14.81 -16.08 -10.53
C MET A 68 14.15 -16.88 -11.65
N LEU A 69 12.81 -16.83 -11.75
CA LEU A 69 12.04 -17.64 -12.70
C LEU A 69 11.87 -16.96 -14.06
N ASP A 70 11.53 -15.67 -14.07
CA ASP A 70 11.10 -14.92 -15.26
C ASP A 70 12.00 -13.71 -15.58
N GLY A 71 13.09 -13.50 -14.81
CA GLY A 71 13.95 -12.32 -14.94
C GLY A 71 13.31 -11.01 -14.46
N LYS A 72 12.10 -11.06 -13.88
CA LYS A 72 11.36 -9.90 -13.39
C LYS A 72 10.42 -10.26 -12.23
N PRO A 73 10.09 -9.33 -11.33
CA PRO A 73 9.12 -9.59 -10.26
C PRO A 73 7.74 -10.00 -10.78
N PHE A 74 7.02 -10.79 -9.98
CA PHE A 74 5.60 -11.06 -10.26
C PHE A 74 4.76 -9.79 -10.19
N SER A 75 3.75 -9.69 -11.07
CA SER A 75 2.84 -8.53 -11.15
C SER A 75 1.75 -8.54 -10.07
N GLY A 76 1.50 -9.70 -9.46
CA GLY A 76 0.60 -9.86 -8.34
C GLY A 76 0.60 -11.28 -7.79
N LEU A 77 0.00 -11.45 -6.61
CA LEU A 77 -0.17 -12.72 -5.94
C LEU A 77 -1.62 -12.88 -5.53
N HIS A 78 -2.12 -14.12 -5.59
CA HIS A 78 -3.44 -14.47 -5.11
C HIS A 78 -3.36 -15.67 -4.18
N TYR A 79 -4.03 -15.56 -3.04
CA TYR A 79 -4.20 -16.64 -2.08
C TYR A 79 -5.69 -16.96 -1.95
N ALA A 80 -6.06 -18.16 -2.41
CA ALA A 80 -7.42 -18.66 -2.33
C ALA A 80 -7.67 -19.34 -0.97
N GLY A 81 -8.29 -18.63 -0.03
CA GLY A 81 -8.83 -19.23 1.18
C GLY A 81 -10.25 -19.77 0.97
N ARG A 82 -10.76 -20.53 1.95
CA ARG A 82 -12.10 -21.15 1.88
C ARG A 82 -13.27 -20.15 1.82
N ARG A 83 -13.10 -18.98 2.45
CA ARG A 83 -14.13 -17.93 2.56
C ARG A 83 -13.60 -16.56 2.20
N LYS A 84 -12.35 -16.29 2.54
CA LYS A 84 -11.67 -15.03 2.24
C LYS A 84 -10.50 -15.32 1.34
N GLN A 85 -10.28 -14.42 0.40
CA GLN A 85 -9.22 -14.46 -0.58
C GLN A 85 -8.38 -13.19 -0.42
N ILE A 86 -7.10 -13.31 -0.72
CA ILE A 86 -6.17 -12.18 -0.70
C ILE A 86 -5.62 -11.98 -2.10
N PHE A 87 -5.64 -10.74 -2.57
CA PHE A 87 -4.88 -10.31 -3.74
C PHE A 87 -3.86 -9.26 -3.30
N LEU A 88 -2.61 -9.45 -3.71
CA LEU A 88 -1.52 -8.50 -3.56
C LEU A 88 -1.12 -8.01 -4.95
N GLY A 89 -1.16 -6.69 -5.18
CA GLY A 89 -0.78 -6.11 -6.48
C GLY A 89 0.11 -4.89 -6.32
N VAL A 90 1.07 -4.71 -7.22
CA VAL A 90 1.97 -3.55 -7.23
C VAL A 90 1.42 -2.44 -8.13
N ALA A 91 1.34 -1.23 -7.58
CA ALA A 91 0.91 -0.02 -8.26
C ALA A 91 2.07 1.00 -8.29
N GLU A 92 2.57 1.28 -9.49
CA GLU A 92 3.63 2.26 -9.70
C GLU A 92 3.06 3.68 -9.75
N THR A 93 3.74 4.61 -9.10
CA THR A 93 3.41 6.03 -9.13
C THR A 93 4.68 6.87 -9.26
N ARG A 94 4.52 8.19 -9.41
CA ARG A 94 5.66 9.13 -9.36
C ARG A 94 6.37 9.16 -8.00
N ARG A 95 5.73 8.72 -6.91
CA ARG A 95 6.32 8.60 -5.57
C ARG A 95 7.01 7.26 -5.32
N GLY A 96 6.93 6.33 -6.27
CA GLY A 96 7.47 4.97 -6.16
C GLY A 96 6.40 3.87 -6.17
N PRO A 97 6.83 2.61 -5.98
CA PRO A 97 5.94 1.45 -5.97
C PRO A 97 5.16 1.37 -4.66
N PHE A 98 3.86 1.15 -4.77
CA PHE A 98 3.00 0.80 -3.65
C PHE A 98 2.44 -0.60 -3.82
N LEU A 99 2.21 -1.28 -2.71
CA LEU A 99 1.53 -2.55 -2.66
C LEU A 99 0.08 -2.31 -2.24
N LEU A 100 -0.85 -2.96 -2.94
CA LEU A 100 -2.26 -3.00 -2.56
C LEU A 100 -2.58 -4.38 -1.99
N LEU A 101 -2.87 -4.44 -0.69
CA LEU A 101 -3.43 -5.60 -0.02
C LEU A 101 -4.95 -5.56 -0.14
N THR A 102 -5.53 -6.55 -0.81
CA THR A 102 -6.96 -6.65 -1.03
C THR A 102 -7.51 -7.91 -0.39
N VAL A 103 -8.60 -7.79 0.37
CA VAL A 103 -9.35 -8.92 0.94
C VAL A 103 -10.75 -8.94 0.36
N PHE A 104 -11.16 -10.09 -0.17
CA PHE A 104 -12.46 -10.27 -0.79
C PHE A 104 -13.02 -11.67 -0.54
N ASP A 105 -14.29 -11.87 -0.88
CA ASP A 105 -15.01 -13.12 -0.68
C ASP A 105 -15.85 -13.46 -1.91
N GLU A 106 -16.84 -14.35 -1.78
CA GLU A 106 -17.71 -14.79 -2.87
C GLU A 106 -18.43 -13.66 -3.63
N ASN A 107 -18.49 -12.43 -3.08
CA ASN A 107 -19.10 -11.28 -3.74
C ASN A 107 -18.21 -10.67 -4.85
N ALA A 108 -16.94 -11.07 -4.94
CA ALA A 108 -16.00 -10.63 -5.97
C ALA A 108 -15.19 -11.83 -6.52
N SER A 109 -14.97 -11.84 -7.83
CA SER A 109 -14.09 -12.84 -8.47
C SER A 109 -12.67 -12.28 -8.62
N LEU A 110 -11.67 -13.16 -8.70
CA LEU A 110 -10.28 -12.75 -8.96
C LEU A 110 -10.17 -11.92 -10.25
N GLY A 111 -10.88 -12.31 -11.31
CA GLY A 111 -10.85 -11.58 -12.59
C GLY A 111 -11.40 -10.15 -12.46
N LEU A 112 -12.46 -9.96 -11.68
CA LEU A 112 -13.04 -8.65 -11.42
C LEU A 112 -12.10 -7.79 -10.55
N VAL A 113 -11.46 -8.39 -9.55
CA VAL A 113 -10.41 -7.73 -8.75
C VAL A 113 -9.24 -7.29 -9.63
N GLN A 114 -8.77 -8.14 -10.53
CA GLN A 114 -7.66 -7.82 -11.45
C GLN A 114 -8.02 -6.72 -12.44
N LEU A 115 -9.24 -6.74 -12.98
CA LEU A 115 -9.74 -5.70 -13.89
C LEU A 115 -9.71 -4.33 -13.21
N TYR A 116 -10.38 -4.20 -12.07
CA TYR A 116 -10.45 -2.93 -11.36
C TYR A 116 -9.13 -2.55 -10.68
N PHE A 117 -8.25 -3.51 -10.41
CA PHE A 117 -6.88 -3.20 -10.00
C PHE A 117 -6.11 -2.48 -11.12
N GLY A 118 -6.33 -2.87 -12.38
CA GLY A 118 -5.79 -2.15 -13.54
C GLY A 118 -6.26 -0.69 -13.58
N GLU A 119 -7.56 -0.46 -13.38
CA GLU A 119 -8.12 0.90 -13.32
C GLU A 119 -7.61 1.68 -12.10
N PHE A 120 -7.53 1.03 -10.95
CA PHE A 120 -6.97 1.59 -9.72
C PHE A 120 -5.55 2.10 -9.95
N ARG A 121 -4.68 1.30 -10.61
CA ARG A 121 -3.30 1.73 -10.91
C ARG A 121 -3.26 3.02 -11.73
N ALA A 122 -4.12 3.14 -12.74
CA ALA A 122 -4.20 4.34 -13.56
C ALA A 122 -4.69 5.57 -12.77
N ARG A 123 -5.74 5.40 -11.96
CA ARG A 123 -6.30 6.45 -11.09
C ARG A 123 -5.27 6.89 -10.03
N LEU A 124 -4.60 5.93 -9.40
CA LEU A 124 -3.59 6.16 -8.37
C LEU A 124 -2.38 6.92 -8.93
N SER A 125 -1.86 6.51 -10.08
CA SER A 125 -0.71 7.17 -10.74
C SER A 125 -1.02 8.62 -11.14
N THR A 126 -2.26 8.89 -11.54
CA THR A 126 -2.74 10.25 -11.84
C THR A 126 -2.90 11.11 -10.59
N ALA A 127 -3.41 10.51 -9.50
CA ALA A 127 -3.66 11.24 -8.25
C ALA A 127 -2.39 11.51 -7.43
N ALA A 128 -1.37 10.65 -7.54
CA ALA A 128 -0.14 10.77 -6.79
C ALA A 128 0.61 12.07 -7.14
N PRO A 129 0.91 12.94 -6.15
CA PRO A 129 1.64 14.18 -6.39
C PRO A 129 3.09 13.90 -6.80
N GLU A 130 3.75 14.90 -7.40
CA GLU A 130 5.18 14.81 -7.65
C GLU A 130 5.93 14.62 -6.32
N PRO A 131 6.96 13.75 -6.28
CA PRO A 131 7.82 13.66 -5.12
C PRO A 131 8.45 15.03 -4.85
N ALA A 132 8.48 15.44 -3.58
CA ALA A 132 9.15 16.67 -3.19
C ALA A 132 10.62 16.61 -3.66
N LYS A 133 11.04 17.60 -4.45
CA LYS A 133 12.43 17.72 -4.86
C LYS A 133 13.21 18.19 -3.63
N ASP A 134 14.02 17.32 -3.04
CA ASP A 134 15.02 17.73 -2.06
C ASP A 134 16.10 18.56 -2.78
N THR A 135 15.91 19.87 -2.81
CA THR A 135 16.86 20.83 -3.40
C THR A 135 17.82 21.44 -2.38
N THR A 136 17.90 20.91 -1.16
CA THR A 136 18.81 21.42 -0.12
C THR A 136 19.91 20.39 0.16
N PRO A 137 21.21 20.75 0.14
CA PRO A 137 22.26 19.84 0.58
C PRO A 137 21.98 19.41 2.03
N LEU A 138 21.73 18.10 2.17
CA LEU A 138 21.09 17.43 3.29
C LEU A 138 21.90 17.48 4.60
N ASN A 139 23.14 17.95 4.59
CA ASN A 139 24.12 17.72 5.64
C ASN A 139 24.05 18.76 6.77
N GLU A 140 24.06 20.06 6.48
CA GLU A 140 24.23 21.06 7.56
C GLU A 140 22.92 21.44 8.27
N HIS A 141 21.80 21.45 7.55
CA HIS A 141 20.50 21.81 8.15
C HIS A 141 19.84 20.63 8.88
N PHE A 142 20.00 19.41 8.34
CA PHE A 142 19.39 18.20 8.91
C PHE A 142 19.98 17.84 10.27
N GLU A 143 21.31 17.90 10.44
CA GLU A 143 21.94 17.60 11.72
C GLU A 143 21.48 18.57 12.82
N GLY A 144 21.37 19.86 12.47
CA GLY A 144 20.86 20.89 13.38
C GLY A 144 19.39 20.68 13.76
N GLU A 145 18.52 20.36 12.80
CA GLU A 145 17.11 20.05 13.07
C GLU A 145 16.92 18.75 13.83
N LEU A 146 17.66 17.69 13.48
CA LEU A 146 17.61 16.40 14.15
C LEU A 146 18.02 16.55 15.61
N ASN A 147 19.15 17.22 15.88
CA ASN A 147 19.64 17.38 17.25
C ASN A 147 18.70 18.25 18.10
N ARG A 148 18.12 19.31 17.52
CA ARG A 148 17.09 20.13 18.19
C ARG A 148 15.85 19.30 18.54
N ASN A 149 15.34 18.52 17.59
CA ASN A 149 14.15 17.69 17.80
C ASN A 149 14.39 16.55 18.79
N LEU A 150 15.55 15.87 18.72
CA LEU A 150 15.94 14.84 19.70
C LEU A 150 16.06 15.42 21.10
N SER A 151 16.69 16.59 21.23
CA SER A 151 16.80 17.29 22.53
C SER A 151 15.42 17.69 23.08
N ALA A 152 14.50 18.12 22.23
CA ALA A 152 13.14 18.46 22.64
C ALA A 152 12.33 17.22 23.08
N LEU A 153 12.56 16.07 22.44
CA LEU A 153 11.83 14.82 22.72
C LEU A 153 12.40 14.06 23.94
N PHE A 154 13.71 14.12 24.17
CA PHE A 154 14.40 13.28 25.16
C PHE A 154 15.16 14.07 26.23
N GLY A 155 15.23 15.41 26.16
CA GLY A 155 16.04 16.26 27.04
C GLY A 155 15.45 16.56 28.42
N ARG A 156 14.62 15.67 28.99
CA ARG A 156 14.19 15.77 30.39
C ARG A 156 14.71 14.58 31.19
N SER A 157 15.87 14.78 31.79
CA SER A 157 16.34 14.09 33.00
C SER A 157 17.36 14.96 33.71
#